data_AF-A0A7X8Y7U6-F1
#
_entry.id   AF-A0A7X8Y7U6-F1
#
_cell.length_a   1.000
_cell.length_b   1.000
_cell.length_c   1.000
_cell.angle_alpha   90.00
_cell.angle_beta   90.00
_cell.angle_gamma   90.00
#
_symmetry.space_group_name_H-M   'P 1'
#
loop_
_entity.id
_entity.type
_entity.pdbx_description
1 polymer ?
#
loop_
_entity_poly.entity_id
_entity_poly.type
_entity_poly.pdbx_seq_one_letter_code
_entity_poly.pdbx_strand_id
1 'polypeptide(L)'
;MMQKTYTLEEDFAPILKGDIDIPNAEDVDPMLFLSNLASGGHSWVPKWGWGRVNGQKNWAQFFLTPAGMGGRFDGGGYAVVWRNGIFDQEAKKTMHRPLVVRFAICKHEEVDAPGANHSRGWHPGSCRHCGLDMTVDSGD
;
A
#
# COMPACT_ATOMS: atom_id res chain seq x y z
N MET A 1 14.11 2.52 -19.52
CA MET A 1 13.04 3.28 -18.84
C MET A 1 13.63 3.91 -17.59
N MET A 2 13.20 5.12 -17.23
CA MET A 2 13.62 5.75 -15.97
C MET A 2 12.92 5.02 -14.81
N GLN A 3 13.67 4.63 -13.79
CA GLN A 3 13.17 3.88 -12.62
C GLN A 3 12.19 4.75 -11.83
N LYS A 4 10.95 4.29 -11.61
CA LYS A 4 9.96 5.05 -10.83
C LYS A 4 10.35 5.05 -9.36
N THR A 5 10.30 6.23 -8.76
CA THR A 5 10.34 6.42 -7.30
C THR A 5 9.04 7.09 -6.89
N TYR A 6 8.33 6.54 -5.91
CA TYR A 6 7.12 7.15 -5.36
C TYR A 6 7.48 8.14 -4.25
N THR A 7 6.90 9.34 -4.29
CA THR A 7 7.17 10.42 -3.32
C THR A 7 5.92 10.82 -2.55
N LEU A 8 6.10 11.34 -1.33
CA LEU A 8 4.97 11.82 -0.52
C LEU A 8 4.29 13.03 -1.17
N GLU A 9 5.09 13.90 -1.76
CA GLU A 9 4.72 15.23 -2.23
C GLU A 9 3.92 15.18 -3.53
N GLU A 10 4.25 14.23 -4.41
CA GLU A 10 3.65 14.13 -5.75
C GLU A 10 2.64 12.97 -5.82
N ASP A 11 3.08 11.77 -5.45
CA ASP A 11 2.29 10.55 -5.70
C ASP A 11 1.26 10.29 -4.60
N PHE A 12 1.66 10.40 -3.33
CA PHE A 12 0.74 10.14 -2.22
C PHE A 12 -0.11 11.36 -1.85
N ALA A 13 0.37 12.59 -2.09
CA ALA A 13 -0.34 13.81 -1.73
C ALA A 13 -1.83 13.85 -2.15
N PRO A 14 -2.22 13.54 -3.40
CA PRO A 14 -3.64 13.55 -3.78
C PRO A 14 -4.48 12.49 -3.04
N ILE A 15 -3.87 11.35 -2.68
CA ILE A 15 -4.51 10.29 -1.90
C ILE A 15 -4.69 10.74 -0.45
N LEU A 16 -3.62 11.26 0.18
CA LEU A 16 -3.61 11.71 1.57
C LEU A 16 -4.50 12.94 1.81
N LYS A 17 -4.73 13.76 0.78
CA LYS A 17 -5.69 14.89 0.81
C LYS A 17 -7.13 14.44 0.57
N GLY A 18 -7.34 13.22 0.09
CA GLY A 18 -8.66 12.69 -0.28
C GLY A 18 -9.23 13.36 -1.53
N ASP A 19 -8.36 13.83 -2.42
CA ASP A 19 -8.73 14.45 -3.70
C ASP A 19 -9.12 13.37 -4.72
N ILE A 20 -8.48 12.20 -4.65
CA ILE A 20 -8.81 11.00 -5.42
C ILE A 20 -9.21 9.84 -4.49
N ASP A 21 -9.92 8.85 -5.03
CA ASP A 21 -10.13 7.58 -4.33
C ASP A 21 -8.79 6.87 -4.10
N ILE A 22 -8.68 6.16 -2.97
CA ILE A 22 -7.53 5.30 -2.68
C ILE A 22 -7.43 4.25 -3.80
N PRO A 23 -6.34 4.23 -4.58
CA PRO A 23 -6.23 3.43 -5.78
C PRO A 23 -6.07 1.95 -5.44
N ASN A 24 -6.78 1.09 -6.17
CA ASN A 24 -6.72 -0.37 -5.98
C ASN A 24 -6.96 -0.79 -4.52
N ALA A 25 -7.87 -0.10 -3.83
CA ALA A 25 -8.20 -0.38 -2.44
C ALA A 25 -8.90 -1.74 -2.31
N GLU A 26 -8.37 -2.59 -1.44
CA GLU A 26 -8.92 -3.89 -1.10
C GLU A 26 -9.14 -3.95 0.41
N ASP A 27 -10.31 -4.45 0.84
CA ASP A 27 -10.63 -4.62 2.26
C ASP A 27 -9.75 -5.72 2.86
N VAL A 28 -9.21 -5.47 4.04
CA VAL A 28 -8.27 -6.37 4.72
C VAL A 28 -8.75 -6.64 6.14
N ASP A 29 -8.64 -7.90 6.55
CA ASP A 29 -8.86 -8.28 7.95
C ASP A 29 -7.95 -7.45 8.86
N PRO A 30 -8.50 -6.67 9.81
CA PRO A 30 -7.71 -5.91 10.77
C PRO A 30 -6.65 -6.74 11.50
N MET A 31 -6.90 -8.02 11.76
CA MET A 31 -5.91 -8.89 12.41
C MET A 31 -4.71 -9.18 11.51
N LEU A 32 -4.95 -9.45 10.23
CA LEU A 32 -3.88 -9.61 9.24
C LEU A 32 -3.08 -8.31 9.09
N PHE A 33 -3.76 -7.16 9.05
CA PHE A 33 -3.09 -5.86 9.05
C PHE A 33 -2.18 -5.68 10.27
N LEU A 34 -2.65 -5.97 11.49
CA LEU A 34 -1.84 -5.84 12.69
C LEU A 34 -0.62 -6.78 12.69
N SER A 35 -0.77 -8.01 12.18
CA SER A 35 0.37 -8.93 12.00
C SER A 35 1.40 -8.39 11.02
N ASN A 36 0.97 -7.85 9.88
CA ASN A 36 1.85 -7.22 8.89
C ASN A 36 2.48 -5.92 9.42
N LEU A 37 1.78 -5.21 10.29
CA LEU A 37 2.29 -4.02 10.97
C LEU A 37 3.44 -4.40 11.92
N ALA A 38 3.24 -5.44 12.72
CA ALA A 38 4.24 -5.93 13.65
C ALA A 38 5.51 -6.48 12.97
N SER A 39 5.39 -7.00 11.74
CA SER A 39 6.53 -7.52 10.97
C SER A 39 7.38 -6.45 10.27
N GLY A 40 7.04 -5.15 10.39
CA GLY A 40 7.90 -4.05 9.95
C GLY A 40 7.83 -3.72 8.44
N GLY A 41 6.79 -4.17 7.74
CA GLY A 41 6.63 -4.00 6.29
C GLY A 41 6.15 -2.61 5.82
N HIS A 42 6.24 -1.56 6.64
CA HIS A 42 5.67 -0.24 6.34
C HIS A 42 6.43 0.90 7.04
N SER A 43 6.04 2.14 6.74
CA SER A 43 6.60 3.35 7.33
C SER A 43 6.43 3.34 8.85
N TRP A 44 7.51 3.58 9.58
CA TRP A 44 7.53 3.72 11.04
C TRP A 44 6.66 4.88 11.55
N VAL A 45 6.53 5.94 10.75
CA VAL A 45 5.71 7.10 11.08
C VAL A 45 4.48 7.11 10.17
N PRO A 46 3.29 6.72 10.68
CA PRO A 46 2.08 6.79 9.90
C PRO A 46 1.73 8.23 9.54
N LYS A 47 1.06 8.40 8.41
CA LYS A 47 0.61 9.71 7.91
C LYS A 47 -0.88 9.87 8.17
N TRP A 48 -1.26 10.99 8.77
CA TRP A 48 -2.65 11.36 8.92
C TRP A 48 -3.13 12.13 7.70
N GLY A 49 -4.38 11.92 7.32
CA GLY A 49 -4.98 12.62 6.21
C GLY A 49 -6.46 12.27 6.02
N TRP A 50 -6.94 12.53 4.82
CA TRP A 50 -8.28 12.20 4.39
C TRP A 50 -8.22 11.06 3.37
N GLY A 51 -8.74 9.90 3.72
CA GLY A 51 -8.89 8.78 2.80
C GLY A 51 -10.25 8.86 2.10
N ARG A 52 -10.25 8.75 0.77
CA ARG A 52 -11.48 8.61 0.00
C ARG A 52 -11.63 7.17 -0.49
N VAL A 53 -12.71 6.51 -0.13
CA VAL A 53 -13.00 5.13 -0.58
C VAL A 53 -14.42 5.11 -1.12
N ASN A 54 -14.60 4.62 -2.35
CA ASN A 54 -15.89 4.61 -3.05
C ASN A 54 -16.58 5.99 -3.03
N GLY A 55 -15.83 7.04 -3.32
CA GLY A 55 -16.33 8.43 -3.36
C GLY A 55 -16.53 9.09 -1.99
N GLN A 56 -16.42 8.36 -0.87
CA GLN A 56 -16.63 8.91 0.47
C GLN A 56 -15.31 9.29 1.14
N LYS A 57 -15.15 10.59 1.41
CA LYS A 57 -14.00 11.17 2.11
C LYS A 57 -14.16 11.07 3.62
N ASN A 58 -13.20 10.44 4.28
CA ASN A 58 -13.21 10.19 5.73
C ASN A 58 -11.81 10.44 6.29
N TRP A 59 -11.72 10.63 7.61
CA TRP A 59 -10.41 10.63 8.28
C TRP A 59 -9.72 9.29 8.09
N ALA A 60 -8.42 9.33 7.84
CA ALA A 60 -7.64 8.12 7.65
C ALA A 60 -6.20 8.26 8.17
N GLN A 61 -5.63 7.11 8.53
CA GLN A 61 -4.25 6.95 8.93
C GLN A 61 -3.59 5.96 7.97
N PHE A 62 -2.51 6.39 7.35
CA PHE A 62 -1.82 5.68 6.28
C PHE A 62 -0.49 5.13 6.77
N PHE A 63 -0.22 3.87 6.42
CA PHE A 63 1.00 3.13 6.71
C PHE A 63 1.62 2.74 5.37
N LEU A 64 2.62 3.49 4.90
CA LEU A 64 3.11 3.41 3.53
C LEU A 64 4.21 2.36 3.41
N THR A 65 4.17 1.51 2.38
CA THR A 65 5.13 0.41 2.23
C THR A 65 6.44 0.89 1.57
N PRO A 66 7.62 0.47 2.07
CA PRO A 66 8.88 0.81 1.44
C PRO A 66 9.17 -0.08 0.22
N ALA A 67 9.86 0.46 -0.77
CA ALA A 67 10.52 -0.29 -1.83
C ALA A 67 11.92 -0.71 -1.36
N GLY A 68 12.02 -1.92 -0.80
CA GLY A 68 13.27 -2.51 -0.33
C GLY A 68 13.92 -1.81 0.87
N MET A 69 15.19 -2.11 1.13
CA MET A 69 15.98 -1.45 2.17
C MET A 69 16.51 -0.10 1.67
N GLY A 70 16.11 1.00 2.31
CA GLY A 70 16.57 2.35 1.94
C GLY A 70 15.53 3.47 2.04
N GLY A 71 14.31 3.18 2.50
CA GLY A 71 13.31 4.21 2.82
C GLY A 71 12.61 4.84 1.60
N ARG A 72 12.78 4.28 0.40
CA ARG A 72 11.97 4.60 -0.78
C ARG A 72 10.58 4.00 -0.61
N PHE A 73 9.56 4.55 -1.28
CA PHE A 73 8.21 3.97 -1.29
C PHE A 73 7.96 3.17 -2.56
N ASP A 74 7.19 2.09 -2.44
CA ASP A 74 6.73 1.27 -3.58
C ASP A 74 5.39 1.76 -4.15
N GLY A 75 4.81 2.82 -3.59
CA GLY A 75 3.50 3.34 -4.01
C GLY A 75 2.31 2.60 -3.38
N GLY A 76 2.55 1.71 -2.43
CA GLY A 76 1.53 0.97 -1.68
C GLY A 76 1.42 1.37 -0.22
N GLY A 77 0.51 0.69 0.45
CA GLY A 77 0.39 0.76 1.90
C GLY A 77 -0.94 0.21 2.42
N TYR A 78 -1.17 0.49 3.69
CA TYR A 78 -2.44 0.30 4.36
C TYR A 78 -3.06 1.65 4.73
N ALA A 79 -4.37 1.73 4.75
CA ALA A 79 -5.11 2.86 5.28
C ALA A 79 -6.19 2.38 6.26
N VAL A 80 -6.14 2.88 7.48
CA VAL A 80 -7.23 2.76 8.46
C VAL A 80 -8.14 3.96 8.26
N VAL A 81 -9.36 3.72 7.79
CA VAL A 81 -10.34 4.75 7.41
C VAL A 81 -11.49 4.75 8.42
N TRP A 82 -11.66 5.85 9.14
CA TRP A 82 -12.73 6.02 10.12
C TRP A 82 -14.04 6.39 9.41
N ARG A 83 -14.87 5.38 9.15
CA ARG A 83 -16.19 5.56 8.57
C ARG A 83 -17.27 5.66 9.63
N ASN A 84 -18.27 6.49 9.34
CA ASN A 84 -19.52 6.50 10.09
C ASN A 84 -20.37 5.30 9.69
N GLY A 85 -20.27 4.20 10.45
CA GLY A 85 -21.24 3.11 10.45
C GLY A 85 -21.26 2.27 9.16
N ILE A 86 -20.84 1.01 9.25
CA ILE A 86 -21.04 0.02 8.19
C ILE A 86 -22.22 -0.87 8.62
N PHE A 87 -23.22 -1.02 7.76
CA PHE A 87 -24.32 -1.94 8.05
C PHE A 87 -23.83 -3.37 7.92
N ASP A 88 -23.82 -4.10 9.03
CA ASP A 88 -23.50 -5.51 9.07
C ASP A 88 -24.76 -6.32 8.73
N GLN A 89 -24.72 -7.07 7.62
CA GLN A 89 -25.87 -7.86 7.16
C GLN A 89 -26.18 -9.04 8.07
N GLU A 90 -25.17 -9.65 8.69
CA GLU A 90 -25.32 -10.82 9.55
C GLU A 90 -25.88 -10.41 10.92
N ALA A 91 -25.29 -9.39 11.53
CA ALA A 91 -25.71 -8.85 12.82
C ALA A 91 -26.90 -7.88 12.73
N LYS A 92 -27.35 -7.52 11.51
CA LYS A 92 -28.47 -6.61 11.21
C LYS A 92 -28.40 -5.27 11.96
N LYS A 93 -27.19 -4.74 12.14
CA LYS A 93 -26.96 -3.48 12.86
C LYS A 93 -25.84 -2.67 12.21
N THR A 94 -25.90 -1.36 12.39
CA THR A 94 -24.81 -0.47 12.01
C THR A 94 -23.66 -0.63 13.01
N MET A 95 -22.53 -1.10 12.51
CA MET A 95 -21.30 -1.26 13.27
C MET A 95 -20.38 -0.06 12.99
N HIS A 96 -20.01 0.66 14.04
CA HIS A 96 -19.00 1.72 13.94
C HIS A 96 -17.62 1.09 14.15
N ARG A 97 -17.01 0.65 13.06
CA ARG A 97 -15.62 0.16 13.06
C ARG A 97 -14.83 0.83 11.94
N PRO A 98 -13.52 1.08 12.15
CA PRO A 98 -12.64 1.50 11.06
C PRO A 98 -12.64 0.46 9.95
N LEU A 99 -12.60 0.92 8.71
CA LEU A 99 -12.32 0.11 7.53
C LEU A 99 -10.79 0.05 7.37
N VAL A 100 -10.22 -1.14 7.20
CA VAL A 100 -8.78 -1.28 6.92
C VAL A 100 -8.64 -1.71 5.48
N VAL A 101 -8.00 -0.88 4.66
CA VAL A 101 -7.73 -1.23 3.26
C VAL A 101 -6.24 -1.36 3.01
N ARG A 102 -5.86 -2.33 2.18
CA ARG A 102 -4.58 -2.32 1.48
C ARG A 102 -4.77 -1.61 0.15
N PHE A 103 -3.76 -0.86 -0.29
CA PHE A 103 -3.82 -0.15 -1.55
C PHE A 103 -2.47 -0.14 -2.27
N ALA A 104 -2.51 0.16 -3.56
CA ALA A 104 -1.33 0.36 -4.39
C ALA A 104 -1.63 1.32 -5.54
N ILE A 105 -0.78 2.33 -5.75
CA ILE A 105 -0.89 3.25 -6.91
C ILE A 105 -0.73 2.46 -8.22
N CYS A 106 0.16 1.47 -8.22
CA CYS A 106 0.37 0.55 -9.33
C CYS A 106 0.17 -0.89 -8.85
N LYS A 107 -0.60 -1.69 -9.58
CA LYS A 107 -0.67 -3.14 -9.37
C LYS A 107 0.59 -3.77 -9.96
N HIS A 108 1.67 -3.75 -9.19
CA HIS A 108 2.98 -4.16 -9.69
C HIS A 108 2.96 -5.58 -10.27
N GLU A 109 3.31 -5.70 -11.55
CA GLU A 109 3.59 -6.95 -12.24
C GLU A 109 5.10 -7.00 -12.48
N GLU A 110 5.79 -7.93 -11.82
CA GLU A 110 7.24 -8.08 -11.94
C GLU A 110 7.61 -8.69 -13.30
N VAL A 111 8.65 -8.14 -13.92
CA VAL A 111 9.28 -8.69 -15.11
C VAL A 111 10.75 -8.89 -14.81
N ASP A 112 11.20 -10.12 -14.95
CA ASP A 112 12.60 -10.52 -14.77
C ASP A 112 13.51 -9.77 -15.74
N ALA A 113 14.63 -9.28 -15.20
CA ALA A 113 15.73 -8.77 -15.99
C ALA A 113 16.71 -9.91 -16.37
N PRO A 114 17.58 -9.69 -17.38
CA PRO A 114 18.61 -10.67 -17.71
C PRO A 114 19.45 -11.06 -16.49
N GLY A 115 19.57 -12.36 -16.23
CA GLY A 115 20.29 -12.89 -15.07
C GLY A 115 19.43 -13.14 -13.83
N ALA A 116 18.11 -12.95 -13.91
CA ALA A 116 17.18 -13.39 -12.88
C ALA A 116 17.27 -14.91 -12.66
N ASN A 117 17.50 -15.32 -11.41
CA ASN A 117 17.50 -16.73 -11.04
C ASN A 117 16.71 -16.94 -9.75
N HIS A 118 15.47 -17.39 -9.89
CA HIS A 118 14.50 -17.64 -8.82
C HIS A 118 14.93 -18.74 -7.81
N SER A 119 16.04 -19.44 -8.08
CA SER A 119 16.62 -20.46 -7.20
C SER A 119 17.81 -19.98 -6.35
N ARG A 120 18.24 -18.72 -6.48
CA ARG A 120 19.36 -18.12 -5.72
C ARG A 120 18.90 -16.82 -5.06
N GLY A 121 19.69 -16.22 -4.19
CA GLY A 121 19.36 -14.95 -3.54
C GLY A 121 19.08 -13.73 -4.43
N TRP A 122 19.50 -13.77 -5.70
CA TRP A 122 19.48 -12.64 -6.62
C TRP A 122 18.39 -12.77 -7.70
N HIS A 123 17.43 -11.84 -7.66
CA HIS A 123 16.29 -11.75 -8.57
C HIS A 123 16.14 -10.31 -9.08
N PRO A 124 16.91 -9.89 -10.10
CA PRO A 124 16.74 -8.58 -10.70
C PRO A 124 15.45 -8.51 -11.49
N GLY A 125 14.66 -7.49 -11.21
CA GLY A 125 13.31 -7.35 -11.76
C GLY A 125 12.81 -5.91 -11.70
N SER A 126 11.85 -5.59 -12.56
CA SER A 126 11.18 -4.29 -12.53
C SER A 126 9.69 -4.42 -12.81
N CYS A 127 8.91 -3.46 -12.33
CA CYS A 127 7.48 -3.42 -12.60
C CYS A 127 7.23 -3.10 -14.08
N ARG A 128 6.44 -3.94 -14.75
CA ARG A 128 6.00 -3.77 -16.14
C ARG A 128 5.32 -2.42 -16.42
N HIS A 129 4.57 -1.91 -15.44
CA HIS A 129 3.67 -0.76 -15.64
C HIS A 129 4.32 0.57 -15.29
N CYS A 130 5.09 0.61 -14.20
CA CYS A 130 5.67 1.86 -13.71
C CYS A 130 7.19 1.88 -13.74
N GLY A 131 7.86 0.75 -13.98
CA GLY A 131 9.32 0.67 -13.96
C GLY A 131 9.93 0.85 -12.56
N LEU A 132 9.15 0.65 -11.49
CA LEU A 132 9.68 0.51 -10.14
C LEU A 132 10.65 -0.68 -10.12
N ASP A 133 11.80 -0.51 -9.50
CA ASP A 133 12.74 -1.60 -9.28
C ASP A 133 12.22 -2.53 -8.18
N MET A 134 12.12 -3.80 -8.54
CA MET A 134 11.61 -4.86 -7.68
C MET A 134 12.70 -5.89 -7.38
N THR A 135 13.95 -5.56 -7.67
CA THR A 135 15.08 -6.45 -7.48
C THR A 135 15.17 -6.95 -6.04
N VAL A 136 15.23 -8.26 -5.89
CA VAL A 136 15.49 -8.92 -4.61
C VAL A 136 16.94 -9.36 -4.57
N ASP A 137 17.65 -8.95 -3.51
CA ASP A 137 19.00 -9.40 -3.18
C ASP A 137 19.00 -9.91 -1.73
N SER A 138 18.55 -11.14 -1.55
CA SER A 138 18.68 -11.83 -0.28
C SER A 138 19.95 -12.66 -0.34
N GLY A 139 21.06 -12.19 0.22
CA GLY A 139 22.35 -12.90 0.17
C GLY A 139 22.22 -14.40 0.46
N ASP A 140 22.88 -15.23 -0.35
CA ASP A 140 22.94 -16.70 -0.20
C ASP A 140 23.46 -17.13 1.18
#